data_AF-A0A7Y0EX82-F1
#
_entry.id   AF-A0A7Y0EX82-F1
#
_cell.length_a   1.000
_cell.length_b   1.000
_cell.length_c   1.000
_cell.angle_alpha   90.00
_cell.angle_beta   90.00
_cell.angle_gamma   90.00
#
_symmetry.space_group_name_H-M   'P 1'
#
loop_
_entity.id
_entity.type
_entity.pdbx_description
1 polymer ?
#
loop_
_entity_poly.entity_id
_entity_poly.type
_entity_poly.pdbx_seq_one_letter_code
_entity_poly.pdbx_strand_id
1 'polypeptide(L)' 'MSWMIHFNGQDFGPLPDDEYNELRVRMNRVAASGGGYVGWPERSVGDISSTCVRVSEFFWTPGAPLSFTHIPD' A
#
# COMPACT_ATOMS: atom_id res chain seq x y z
N MET A 1 -7.41 -13.95 0.55
CA MET A 1 -6.93 -13.28 -0.67
C MET A 1 -6.22 -12.02 -0.26
N SER A 2 -4.98 -11.84 -0.72
CA SER A 2 -4.14 -10.71 -0.34
C SER A 2 -3.44 -10.10 -1.55
N TRP A 3 -3.08 -8.82 -1.46
CA TRP A 3 -2.42 -8.05 -2.50
C TRP A 3 -1.06 -7.54 -2.03
N MET A 4 -0.09 -7.58 -2.93
CA MET A 4 1.21 -6.95 -2.76
C MET A 4 1.36 -5.82 -3.76
N ILE A 5 1.94 -4.71 -3.31
CA ILE A 5 2.17 -3.53 -4.14
C ILE A 5 3.66 -3.42 -4.37
N HIS A 6 4.05 -3.16 -5.61
CA HIS A 6 5.42 -2.95 -5.99
C HIS A 6 5.58 -1.51 -6.44
N PHE A 7 6.41 -0.74 -5.75
CA PHE A 7 6.69 0.65 -6.07
C PHE A 7 8.17 0.95 -5.84
N ASN A 8 8.83 1.50 -6.86
CA ASN A 8 10.25 1.92 -6.77
C ASN A 8 11.19 0.82 -6.24
N GLY A 9 10.92 -0.44 -6.57
CA GLY A 9 11.70 -1.60 -6.11
C GLY A 9 11.44 -2.01 -4.65
N GLN A 10 10.39 -1.50 -4.02
CA GLN A 10 9.93 -1.89 -2.69
C GLN A 10 8.58 -2.60 -2.78
N ASP A 11 8.41 -3.59 -1.92
CA ASP A 11 7.20 -4.40 -1.81
C ASP A 11 6.42 -3.98 -0.56
N PHE A 12 5.13 -3.70 -0.72
CA PHE A 12 4.25 -3.28 0.37
C PHE A 12 3.04 -4.20 0.47
N GLY A 13 2.75 -4.68 1.69
CA GLY A 13 1.72 -5.67 1.98
C GLY A 13 2.29 -6.86 2.77
N PRO A 14 1.61 -8.03 2.77
CA PRO A 14 0.35 -8.35 2.09
C PRO A 14 -0.85 -7.56 2.65
N LEU A 15 -1.74 -7.12 1.77
CA LEU A 15 -2.95 -6.36 2.10
C LEU A 15 -4.20 -7.21 1.82
N PRO A 16 -5.15 -7.31 2.75
CA PRO A 16 -6.45 -7.90 2.45
C PRO A 16 -7.22 -7.03 1.44
N ASP A 17 -8.21 -7.62 0.76
CA ASP A 17 -8.97 -6.98 -0.33
C ASP A 17 -9.58 -5.63 0.05
N ASP A 18 -10.09 -5.48 1.28
CA ASP A 18 -10.67 -4.25 1.79
C ASP A 18 -9.62 -3.13 1.89
N GLU A 19 -8.47 -3.41 2.49
CA GLU A 19 -7.36 -2.45 2.60
C GLU A 19 -6.76 -2.11 1.22
N TYR A 20 -6.66 -3.09 0.33
CA TYR A 20 -6.26 -2.88 -1.06
C TYR A 20 -7.21 -1.93 -1.80
N ASN A 21 -8.53 -2.14 -1.66
CA ASN A 21 -9.54 -1.31 -2.29
C ASN A 21 -9.52 0.12 -1.76
N GLU A 22 -9.37 0.32 -0.45
CA GLU A 22 -9.20 1.64 0.15
C GLU A 22 -7.97 2.36 -0.40
N LEU A 23 -6.84 1.65 -0.48
CA LEU A 23 -5.63 2.22 -1.04
C LEU A 23 -5.84 2.66 -2.49
N ARG A 24 -6.48 1.82 -3.31
CA ARG A 24 -6.78 2.14 -4.70
C ARG A 24 -7.61 3.42 -4.83
N VAL A 25 -8.58 3.63 -3.93
CA VAL A 25 -9.37 4.87 -3.89
C VAL A 25 -8.50 6.07 -3.51
N ARG A 26 -7.63 5.95 -2.51
CA ARG A 26 -6.70 7.03 -2.12
C ARG A 26 -5.75 7.37 -3.27
N MET A 27 -5.17 6.37 -3.92
CA MET A 27 -4.29 6.57 -5.07
C MET A 27 -4.99 7.26 -6.22
N ASN A 28 -6.24 6.89 -6.54
CA ASN A 28 -7.02 7.58 -7.57
C ASN A 28 -7.29 9.05 -7.21
N ARG A 29 -7.56 9.35 -5.93
CA ARG A 29 -7.72 10.75 -5.47
C ARG A 29 -6.42 11.54 -5.59
N VAL A 30 -5.31 10.93 -5.18
CA VAL A 30 -3.97 11.52 -5.32
C VAL A 30 -3.63 11.74 -6.80
N ALA A 31 -4.03 10.81 -7.66
CA ALA A 31 -3.83 10.93 -9.10
C ALA A 31 -4.56 12.14 -9.67
N ALA A 32 -5.82 12.33 -9.28
CA ALA A 32 -6.64 13.46 -9.70
C ALA A 32 -6.05 14.82 -9.27
N SER A 33 -5.27 14.84 -8.17
CA SER A 33 -4.57 16.03 -7.68
C SER A 33 -3.20 16.26 -8.34
N GLY A 34 -2.75 15.39 -9.25
CA GLY A 34 -1.43 15.48 -9.90
C GLY A 34 -0.30 14.79 -9.14
N GLY A 35 -0.60 14.01 -8.09
CA GLY A 35 0.37 13.32 -7.25
C GLY A 35 0.35 13.78 -5.79
N GLY A 36 0.98 13.00 -4.92
CA GLY A 36 0.91 13.21 -3.48
C GLY A 36 1.38 12.03 -2.65
N TYR A 37 1.38 12.23 -1.33
CA TYR A 37 1.71 11.17 -0.37
C TYR A 37 0.56 10.18 -0.24
N VAL A 38 0.90 8.90 -0.38
CA VAL A 38 0.01 7.77 -0.15
C VAL A 38 0.56 7.02 1.05
N GLY A 39 -0.12 7.18 2.18
CA GLY A 39 0.18 6.47 3.42
C GLY A 39 -0.65 5.20 3.57
N TRP A 40 -0.02 4.12 4.03
CA TRP A 40 -0.69 2.89 4.43
C TRP A 40 -0.10 2.32 5.73
N PRO A 41 -0.91 1.60 6.52
CA PRO A 41 -0.44 0.93 7.71
C PRO A 41 0.38 -0.31 7.34
N GLU A 42 1.67 -0.31 7.65
CA GLU A 42 2.46 -1.53 7.81
C GLU A 42 2.10 -2.19 9.15
N ARG A 43 1.42 -3.33 9.06
CA ARG A 43 1.34 -4.28 10.17
C ARG A 43 2.63 -5.08 10.19
N SER A 44 3.50 -4.80 11.16
CA SER A 44 4.67 -5.66 11.41
C SER A 44 4.17 -6.99 11.97
N VAL A 45 4.32 -8.08 11.23
CA VAL A 45 4.09 -9.44 11.75
C VAL A 45 5.31 -9.84 12.57
N GLY A 46 5.37 -9.35 13.81
CA GLY A 46 6.43 -9.64 14.77
C GLY A 46 5.84 -9.93 16.14
N ASP A 47 6.33 -10.99 16.78
CA ASP A 47 5.90 -11.59 18.04
C ASP A 47 5.16 -10.66 19.04
N ILE A 48 3.93 -11.09 19.34
CA ILE A 48 3.12 -10.90 20.56
C ILE A 48 3.75 -9.95 21.60
N SER A 49 3.37 -8.66 21.58
CA SER A 49 3.12 -7.82 22.79
C SER A 49 2.99 -6.31 22.49
N SER A 50 3.21 -5.85 21.26
CA SER A 50 2.89 -4.47 20.87
C SER A 50 2.65 -4.39 19.38
N THR A 51 1.39 -4.29 18.97
CA THR A 51 1.02 -4.00 17.58
C THR A 51 1.46 -2.58 17.25
N CYS A 52 2.73 -2.39 16.87
CA CYS A 52 3.20 -1.14 16.31
C CYS A 52 2.68 -1.04 14.88
N VAL A 53 1.64 -0.23 14.67
CA VAL A 53 1.22 0.17 13.33
C VAL A 53 2.23 1.21 12.85
N ARG A 54 3.19 0.80 12.04
CA ARG A 54 4.00 1.77 11.30
C ARG A 54 3.15 2.27 10.15
N VAL A 55 3.08 3.57 9.92
CA VAL A 55 2.50 4.09 8.68
C VAL A 55 3.67 4.35 7.76
N SER A 56 3.78 3.57 6.69
CA SER A 56 4.71 3.91 5.62
C SER A 56 3.99 4.80 4.64
N GLU A 57 4.65 5.87 4.24
CA GLU A 57 4.15 6.84 3.28
C GLU A 57 5.15 6.92 2.13
N PHE A 58 4.67 6.76 0.90
CA PHE A 58 5.45 7.08 -0.28
C PHE A 58 4.80 8.19 -1.07
N PHE A 59 5.61 9.01 -1.72
CA PHE A 59 5.13 9.98 -2.69
C PHE A 59 4.91 9.28 -4.04
N TRP A 60 3.70 9.36 -4.58
CA TRP A 60 3.35 8.79 -5.87
C TRP A 60 2.71 9.81 -6.79
N THR A 61 3.04 9.72 -8.07
CA THR A 61 2.53 10.58 -9.13
C THR A 61 1.87 9.75 -10.24
N PRO A 62 0.84 10.30 -10.92
CA PRO A 62 0.30 9.70 -12.12
C PRO A 62 1.40 9.36 -13.13
N GLY A 63 1.45 8.11 -13.58
CA GLY A 63 2.46 7.62 -14.53
C GLY A 63 3.73 7.05 -13.91
N ALA A 64 3.93 7.16 -12.59
CA ALA A 64 5.00 6.44 -11.91
C ALA A 64 4.73 4.91 -11.94
N PRO A 65 5.76 4.08 -12.17
CA PRO A 65 5.59 2.64 -12.25
C PRO A 65 5.13 2.07 -10.90
N LEU A 66 3.94 1.46 -10.92
CA LEU A 66 3.29 0.84 -9.79
C LEU A 66 2.59 -0.41 -10.29
N SER A 67 2.80 -1.55 -9.64
CA SER A 67 2.10 -2.79 -9.97
C SER A 67 1.53 -3.46 -8.73
N PHE A 68 0.46 -4.21 -8.92
CA PHE A 68 -0.21 -4.98 -7.88
C PHE A 68 -0.16 -6.44 -8.24
N THR A 69 0.30 -7.27 -7.31
CA THR A 69 0.36 -8.72 -7.46
C THR A 69 -0.60 -9.36 -6.49
N HIS A 70 -1.46 -10.23 -7.00
CA HIS A 70 -2.35 -11.04 -6.17
C HIS A 70 -1.57 -12.20 -5.55
N ILE A 71 -1.66 -12.37 -4.24
CA ILE A 71 -1.10 -13.48 -3.49
C ILE A 71 -2.24 -14.47 -3.23
N PRO A 72 -2.25 -15.64 -3.89
CA PRO A 72 -3.15 -16.72 -3.53
C PRO A 72 -2.79 -17.21 -2.11
N ASP A 73 -3.82 -17.40 -1.27
CA ASP A 73 -3.71 -18.02 0.06
C ASP A 73 -3.06 -19.41 -0.01
#